data_AF-A0A1J4WR98-F1
#
_entry.id   AF-A0A1J4WR98-F1
#
_cell.length_a   1.000
_cell.length_b   1.000
_cell.length_c   1.000
_cell.angle_alpha   90.00
_cell.angle_beta   90.00
_cell.angle_gamma   90.00
#
_symmetry.space_group_name_H-M   'P 1'
#
loop_
_entity.id
_entity.type
_entity.pdbx_description
1 polymer ?
#
loop_
_entity_poly.entity_id
_entity_poly.type
_entity_poly.pdbx_seq_one_letter_code
_entity_poly.pdbx_strand_id
1 'polypeptide(L)'
;MLAAAAVAVLLLVAPASQAIYSVGEIPNGSLVKKDGSSSVYYFADGGRYVFPNERTFFTWYDGFDSVLTVMSNVLSSIPLRGNVTYRPGVRMVKIQTDPKVYAVDAGGTLRWVNSESVARTLYGSDWNRQIDDVPDAFFVNYVVGEPVNAAADFSPSQVRARVGTIRENRTATPVPSAPDPVDPEPAIPDPVEPVPPTPPVLTITSGRLQTSDLVYRGAFRLPASPDGMGWEWGGDAMTYYPNGDPSGPADGFTGSLYGTGHAWNESVSEIAIPIPRVSAGKNPEDLNRATTLQGFADVRGGLFNPLNEIIRVGIEYLPAQGSQTSGKLYLAFGQHFQEGGSAQLIPSHAWCELDLSHLNTRGPWWVDGENIYAVNDYLFSIPEDWADAYVGGRMLATGRYRDGGWSGQGPSIYAIAPWDYGNPPAARTHIQPVALLQYDTSYDSDALFSGTARTMDNYHHSDTWTGASWLTDSSGRAAVVFAGTKGFGDYWYGDINGPCEDCALQRGWWSDRMDGQMIFYDPNDLAAVARGEMEPWEPQPYATMDLTPYLYRRSSAQEMFRVGAIAFDRTHGFLYLFETLADGDLPLVHVWKVN
;
A
#
# COMPACT_ATOMS: atom_id res chain seq x y z
N MET A 1 9.13 -71.36 -26.19
CA MET A 1 8.38 -70.87 -27.37
C MET A 1 7.34 -69.89 -26.88
N LEU A 2 7.28 -68.73 -27.54
CA LEU A 2 6.33 -67.65 -27.30
C LEU A 2 4.86 -68.11 -27.46
N ALA A 3 3.97 -67.49 -26.68
CA ALA A 3 2.66 -67.06 -27.18
C ALA A 3 2.27 -65.77 -26.46
N ALA A 4 2.40 -64.64 -27.17
CA ALA A 4 1.96 -63.33 -26.72
C ALA A 4 0.46 -63.18 -26.97
N ALA A 5 -0.30 -62.76 -25.94
CA ALA A 5 -1.65 -62.28 -26.07
C ALA A 5 -1.62 -60.76 -25.90
N ALA A 6 -1.86 -60.03 -27.00
CA ALA A 6 -2.05 -58.58 -26.97
C ALA A 6 -3.51 -58.27 -26.63
N VAL A 7 -3.73 -57.64 -25.47
CA VAL A 7 -5.02 -57.02 -25.12
C VAL A 7 -4.93 -55.55 -25.54
N ALA A 8 -5.73 -55.17 -26.53
CA ALA A 8 -5.87 -53.79 -26.96
C ALA A 8 -6.66 -53.01 -25.89
N VAL A 9 -6.00 -52.06 -25.22
CA VAL A 9 -6.66 -51.06 -24.38
C VAL A 9 -7.18 -49.96 -25.31
N LEU A 10 -8.50 -49.88 -25.45
CA LEU A 10 -9.18 -48.80 -26.14
C LEU A 10 -9.16 -47.56 -25.23
N LEU A 11 -8.21 -46.65 -25.46
CA LEU A 11 -8.21 -45.33 -24.85
C LEU A 11 -9.40 -44.54 -25.41
N LEU A 12 -10.43 -44.34 -24.58
CA LEU A 12 -11.44 -43.31 -24.79
C LEU A 12 -10.74 -41.95 -24.69
N VAL A 13 -10.35 -41.40 -25.85
CA VAL A 13 -9.95 -40.00 -25.97
C VAL A 13 -11.23 -39.19 -25.76
N ALA A 14 -11.37 -38.57 -24.59
CA ALA A 14 -12.38 -37.53 -24.40
C ALA A 14 -12.17 -36.46 -25.49
N PRO A 15 -13.23 -35.98 -26.15
CA PRO A 15 -13.07 -34.92 -27.15
C PRO A 15 -12.43 -33.73 -26.46
N ALA A 16 -11.25 -33.32 -26.93
CA ALA A 16 -10.62 -32.09 -26.49
C ALA A 16 -11.64 -30.96 -26.72
N SER A 17 -12.05 -30.29 -25.65
CA SER A 17 -12.86 -29.08 -25.73
C SER A 17 -12.07 -28.09 -26.59
N GLN A 18 -12.54 -27.84 -27.81
CA GLN A 18 -11.83 -26.94 -28.72
C GLN A 18 -11.86 -25.55 -28.10
N ALA A 19 -10.68 -25.01 -27.76
CA ALA A 19 -10.57 -23.66 -27.26
C ALA A 19 -11.11 -22.68 -28.29
N ILE A 20 -11.91 -21.72 -27.85
CA ILE A 20 -12.48 -20.70 -28.72
C ILE A 20 -11.37 -19.69 -29.09
N TYR A 21 -11.24 -19.36 -30.39
CA TYR A 21 -10.14 -18.55 -30.93
C TYR A 21 -10.54 -17.12 -31.28
N SER A 22 -11.83 -16.77 -31.21
CA SER A 22 -12.29 -15.40 -31.43
C SER A 22 -13.47 -15.01 -30.54
N VAL A 23 -13.61 -13.71 -30.23
CA VAL A 23 -14.72 -13.20 -29.39
C VAL A 23 -16.08 -13.43 -30.06
N GLY A 24 -16.15 -13.38 -31.39
CA GLY A 24 -17.39 -13.57 -32.16
C GLY A 24 -17.99 -14.97 -32.06
N GLU A 25 -17.21 -15.95 -31.59
CA GLU A 25 -17.66 -17.34 -31.37
C GLU A 25 -18.24 -17.55 -29.96
N ILE A 26 -18.14 -16.58 -29.06
CA ILE A 26 -18.65 -16.69 -27.70
C ILE A 26 -20.11 -16.20 -27.67
N PRO A 27 -21.09 -17.07 -27.38
CA PRO A 27 -22.48 -16.66 -27.24
C PRO A 27 -22.65 -15.67 -26.09
N ASN A 28 -23.48 -14.63 -26.28
CA ASN A 28 -23.85 -13.70 -25.22
C ASN A 28 -24.59 -14.47 -24.10
N GLY A 29 -24.15 -14.32 -22.85
CA GLY A 29 -24.64 -15.05 -21.69
C GLY A 29 -23.84 -16.30 -21.32
N SER A 30 -22.75 -16.61 -22.02
CA SER A 30 -21.89 -17.75 -21.72
C SER A 30 -21.00 -17.52 -20.49
N LEU A 31 -20.64 -18.62 -19.83
CA LEU A 31 -19.53 -18.64 -18.89
C LEU A 31 -18.24 -18.92 -19.65
N VAL A 32 -17.19 -18.16 -19.37
CA VAL A 32 -15.89 -18.29 -20.04
C VAL A 32 -14.76 -18.37 -19.03
N LYS A 33 -13.74 -19.16 -19.33
CA LYS A 33 -12.48 -19.20 -18.58
C LYS A 33 -11.29 -19.34 -19.52
N LYS A 34 -10.12 -18.93 -19.05
CA LYS A 34 -8.85 -19.22 -19.72
C LYS A 34 -8.43 -20.66 -19.43
N ASP A 35 -7.85 -21.34 -20.42
CA ASP A 35 -7.26 -22.66 -20.20
C ASP A 35 -6.18 -22.60 -19.10
N GLY A 36 -6.16 -23.60 -18.21
CA GLY A 36 -5.29 -23.61 -17.03
C GLY A 36 -5.64 -22.60 -15.91
N SER A 37 -6.69 -21.79 -16.07
CA SER A 37 -7.18 -20.86 -15.03
C SER A 37 -8.40 -21.43 -14.31
N SER A 38 -8.49 -21.16 -12.99
CA SER A 38 -9.67 -21.45 -12.17
C SER A 38 -10.73 -20.34 -12.21
N SER A 39 -10.35 -19.11 -12.61
CA SER A 39 -11.28 -17.97 -12.69
C SER A 39 -12.29 -18.12 -13.82
N VAL A 40 -13.58 -18.04 -13.48
CA VAL A 40 -14.71 -18.07 -14.40
C VAL A 40 -15.33 -16.68 -14.50
N TYR A 41 -15.69 -16.26 -15.71
CA TYR A 41 -16.35 -14.98 -15.98
C TYR A 41 -17.67 -15.19 -16.70
N TYR A 42 -18.63 -14.31 -16.46
CA TYR A 42 -19.85 -14.22 -17.27
C TYR A 42 -19.58 -13.30 -18.46
N PHE A 43 -19.81 -13.75 -19.68
CA PHE A 43 -19.67 -12.94 -20.89
C PHE A 43 -21.03 -12.38 -21.32
N ALA A 44 -21.16 -11.06 -21.38
CA ALA A 44 -22.33 -10.43 -21.96
C ALA A 44 -22.07 -9.02 -22.50
N ASP A 45 -22.83 -8.65 -23.54
CA ASP A 45 -22.81 -7.30 -24.11
C ASP A 45 -21.40 -6.81 -24.48
N GLY A 46 -20.57 -7.73 -24.99
CA GLY A 46 -19.18 -7.46 -25.39
C GLY A 46 -18.21 -7.27 -24.22
N GLY A 47 -18.59 -7.61 -22.99
CA GLY A 47 -17.74 -7.54 -21.80
C GLY A 47 -17.78 -8.82 -20.97
N ARG A 48 -16.81 -8.96 -20.06
CA ARG A 48 -16.75 -10.05 -19.08
C ARG A 48 -16.99 -9.49 -17.67
N TYR A 49 -17.72 -10.24 -16.87
CA TYR A 49 -18.12 -9.88 -15.51
C TYR A 49 -17.59 -10.91 -14.53
N VAL A 50 -17.11 -10.43 -13.39
CA VAL A 50 -16.43 -11.25 -12.39
C VAL A 50 -17.43 -11.79 -11.39
N PHE A 51 -17.30 -13.06 -11.02
CA PHE A 51 -17.96 -13.57 -9.82
C PHE A 51 -17.06 -13.25 -8.61
N PRO A 52 -17.51 -12.41 -7.66
CA PRO A 52 -16.68 -12.00 -6.52
C PRO A 52 -16.21 -13.14 -5.63
N ASN A 53 -17.01 -14.20 -5.55
CA ASN A 53 -16.68 -15.44 -4.85
C ASN A 53 -17.50 -16.61 -5.41
N GLU A 54 -17.10 -17.81 -5.03
CA GLU A 54 -17.72 -19.08 -5.44
C GLU A 54 -19.20 -19.17 -5.01
N ARG A 55 -19.56 -18.62 -3.84
CA ARG A 55 -20.96 -18.62 -3.37
C ARG A 55 -21.88 -17.79 -4.26
N THR A 56 -21.39 -16.67 -4.79
CA THR A 56 -22.11 -15.84 -5.77
C THR A 56 -22.35 -16.64 -7.05
N PHE A 57 -21.33 -17.35 -7.54
CA PHE A 57 -21.45 -18.23 -8.71
C PHE A 57 -22.53 -19.30 -8.53
N PHE A 58 -22.51 -20.01 -7.39
CA PHE A 58 -23.49 -21.07 -7.10
C PHE A 58 -24.90 -20.58 -6.80
N THR A 59 -25.14 -19.26 -6.72
CA THR A 59 -26.51 -18.74 -6.72
C THR A 59 -27.13 -18.68 -8.13
N TRP A 60 -26.29 -18.71 -9.17
CA TRP A 60 -26.70 -18.61 -10.57
C TRP A 60 -26.56 -19.92 -11.36
N TYR A 61 -25.60 -20.77 -11.00
CA TYR A 61 -25.26 -21.99 -11.73
C TYR A 61 -25.05 -23.16 -10.77
N ASP A 62 -25.41 -24.38 -11.21
CA ASP A 62 -25.26 -25.59 -10.39
C ASP A 62 -23.85 -26.19 -10.47
N GLY A 63 -23.03 -25.76 -11.43
CA GLY A 63 -21.70 -26.31 -11.67
C GLY A 63 -21.01 -25.68 -12.88
N PHE A 64 -19.82 -26.18 -13.21
CA PHE A 64 -18.94 -25.61 -14.23
C PHE A 64 -19.11 -26.25 -15.62
N ASP A 65 -20.09 -27.14 -15.81
CA ASP A 65 -20.29 -27.92 -17.04
C ASP A 65 -20.56 -27.05 -18.29
N SER A 66 -21.07 -25.84 -18.08
CA SER A 66 -21.36 -24.87 -19.15
C SER A 66 -20.25 -23.84 -19.37
N VAL A 67 -19.10 -23.96 -18.69
CA VAL A 67 -17.98 -23.03 -18.82
C VAL A 67 -17.20 -23.33 -20.09
N LEU A 68 -17.20 -22.38 -21.02
CA LEU A 68 -16.42 -22.44 -22.25
C LEU A 68 -14.97 -22.07 -21.95
N THR A 69 -14.05 -22.88 -22.45
CA THR A 69 -12.62 -22.55 -22.40
C THR A 69 -12.26 -21.72 -23.62
N VAL A 70 -11.71 -20.53 -23.39
CA VAL A 70 -11.29 -19.59 -24.44
C VAL A 70 -9.77 -19.42 -24.38
N MET A 71 -9.16 -19.09 -25.52
CA MET A 71 -7.74 -18.77 -25.57
C MET A 71 -7.43 -17.49 -24.76
N SER A 72 -6.20 -17.40 -24.24
CA SER A 72 -5.78 -16.28 -23.39
C SER A 72 -5.95 -14.92 -24.07
N ASN A 73 -5.63 -14.84 -25.37
CA ASN A 73 -5.76 -13.62 -26.18
C ASN A 73 -7.24 -13.24 -26.45
N VAL A 74 -8.12 -14.23 -26.57
CA VAL A 74 -9.55 -13.99 -26.71
C VAL A 74 -10.11 -13.45 -25.42
N LEU A 75 -9.80 -14.09 -24.28
CA LEU A 75 -10.30 -13.62 -22.98
C LEU A 75 -9.78 -12.21 -22.67
N SER A 76 -8.51 -11.90 -22.92
CA SER A 76 -7.93 -10.58 -22.66
C SER A 76 -8.50 -9.48 -23.55
N SER A 77 -8.94 -9.80 -24.77
CA SER A 77 -9.60 -8.84 -25.66
C SER A 77 -11.02 -8.45 -25.20
N ILE A 78 -11.61 -9.19 -24.25
CA ILE A 78 -12.93 -8.89 -23.70
C ILE A 78 -12.77 -8.00 -22.45
N PRO A 79 -13.23 -6.74 -22.48
CA PRO A 79 -13.07 -5.81 -21.36
C PRO A 79 -13.85 -6.26 -20.12
N LEU A 80 -13.29 -6.00 -18.94
CA LEU A 80 -14.00 -6.13 -17.67
C LEU A 80 -15.06 -5.03 -17.55
N ARG A 81 -16.27 -5.40 -17.16
CA ARG A 81 -17.42 -4.47 -17.11
C ARG A 81 -18.14 -4.42 -15.77
N GLY A 82 -17.67 -5.17 -14.76
CA GLY A 82 -18.20 -5.14 -13.40
C GLY A 82 -18.33 -6.52 -12.78
N ASN A 83 -18.99 -6.57 -11.62
CA ASN A 83 -19.18 -7.78 -10.82
C ASN A 83 -20.60 -8.33 -10.98
N VAL A 84 -20.71 -9.65 -10.90
CA VAL A 84 -21.99 -10.35 -10.75
C VAL A 84 -22.41 -10.28 -9.28
N THR A 85 -23.65 -9.88 -9.02
CA THR A 85 -24.25 -9.89 -7.68
C THR A 85 -24.95 -11.22 -7.41
N TYR A 86 -25.25 -11.51 -6.14
CA TYR A 86 -26.05 -12.67 -5.75
C TYR A 86 -27.38 -12.73 -6.51
N ARG A 87 -27.81 -13.93 -6.86
CA ARG A 87 -29.08 -14.11 -7.56
C ARG A 87 -30.26 -13.68 -6.68
N PRO A 88 -31.17 -12.81 -7.19
CA PRO A 88 -32.30 -12.33 -6.41
C PRO A 88 -33.17 -13.45 -5.85
N GLY A 89 -33.53 -13.30 -4.58
CA GLY A 89 -34.40 -14.21 -3.85
C GLY A 89 -33.80 -15.58 -3.52
N VAL A 90 -32.52 -15.88 -3.82
CA VAL A 90 -31.90 -17.20 -3.56
C VAL A 90 -31.30 -17.29 -2.15
N ARG A 91 -30.45 -16.33 -1.78
CA ARG A 91 -29.82 -16.22 -0.46
C ARG A 91 -30.16 -14.88 0.18
N MET A 92 -30.06 -14.83 1.49
CA MET A 92 -29.92 -13.58 2.22
C MET A 92 -28.43 -13.26 2.35
N VAL A 93 -28.10 -11.98 2.48
CA VAL A 93 -26.71 -11.55 2.63
C VAL A 93 -26.56 -10.60 3.81
N LYS A 94 -25.37 -10.58 4.40
CA LYS A 94 -24.96 -9.59 5.40
C LYS A 94 -23.48 -9.25 5.23
N ILE A 95 -23.04 -8.24 5.94
CA ILE A 95 -21.61 -7.93 6.14
C ILE A 95 -21.26 -8.15 7.62
N GLN A 96 -20.00 -8.31 7.96
CA GLN A 96 -19.61 -8.57 9.36
C GLN A 96 -19.75 -7.32 10.23
N THR A 97 -19.67 -6.15 9.61
CA THR A 97 -19.70 -4.83 10.25
C THR A 97 -21.10 -4.30 10.52
N ASP A 98 -22.15 -4.92 9.95
CA ASP A 98 -23.55 -4.56 10.12
C ASP A 98 -24.37 -5.79 10.56
N PRO A 99 -25.04 -5.77 11.72
CA PRO A 99 -25.87 -6.88 12.16
C PRO A 99 -27.11 -7.11 11.27
N LYS A 100 -27.45 -6.19 10.37
CA LYS A 100 -28.59 -6.31 9.46
C LYS A 100 -28.41 -7.44 8.46
N VAL A 101 -29.51 -8.13 8.18
CA VAL A 101 -29.60 -9.18 7.16
C VAL A 101 -30.51 -8.69 6.04
N TYR A 102 -30.04 -8.82 4.81
CA TYR A 102 -30.70 -8.28 3.63
C TYR A 102 -31.20 -9.41 2.72
N ALA A 103 -32.41 -9.28 2.22
CA ALA A 103 -32.87 -10.04 1.07
C ALA A 103 -32.35 -9.38 -0.21
N VAL A 104 -31.88 -10.18 -1.16
CA VAL A 104 -31.40 -9.67 -2.46
C VAL A 104 -32.60 -9.58 -3.42
N ASP A 105 -32.91 -8.38 -3.89
CA ASP A 105 -33.94 -8.06 -4.88
C ASP A 105 -33.30 -7.79 -6.25
N ALA A 106 -34.13 -7.62 -7.28
CA ALA A 106 -33.70 -7.33 -8.64
C ALA A 106 -32.81 -6.08 -8.70
N GLY A 107 -31.88 -6.06 -9.65
CA GLY A 107 -30.96 -4.93 -9.81
C GLY A 107 -29.75 -4.97 -8.89
N GLY A 108 -29.59 -6.02 -8.08
CA GLY A 108 -28.63 -6.00 -6.97
C GLY A 108 -29.10 -5.08 -5.83
N THR A 109 -30.41 -5.02 -5.57
CA THR A 109 -30.95 -4.19 -4.49
C THR A 109 -30.98 -4.99 -3.18
N LEU A 110 -30.46 -4.46 -2.09
CA LEU A 110 -30.51 -5.08 -0.76
C LEU A 110 -31.66 -4.50 0.05
N ARG A 111 -32.56 -5.38 0.48
CA ARG A 111 -33.72 -5.00 1.28
C ARG A 111 -33.57 -5.54 2.69
N TRP A 112 -33.38 -4.65 3.66
CA TRP A 112 -33.17 -5.04 5.05
C TRP A 112 -34.42 -5.77 5.58
N VAL A 113 -34.25 -6.99 6.07
CA VAL A 113 -35.32 -7.76 6.73
C VAL A 113 -35.29 -7.45 8.22
N ASN A 114 -36.30 -6.72 8.69
CA ASN A 114 -36.24 -6.06 10.00
C ASN A 114 -36.50 -6.98 11.21
N SER A 115 -36.92 -8.23 11.00
CA SER A 115 -37.27 -9.16 12.07
C SER A 115 -37.15 -10.63 11.65
N GLU A 116 -36.86 -11.50 12.63
CA GLU A 116 -36.76 -12.95 12.41
C GLU A 116 -38.09 -13.58 11.96
N SER A 117 -39.22 -13.06 12.41
CA SER A 117 -40.54 -13.56 12.02
C SER A 117 -40.77 -13.39 10.52
N VAL A 118 -40.43 -12.22 9.96
CA VAL A 118 -40.48 -11.95 8.52
C VAL A 118 -39.48 -12.85 7.78
N ALA A 119 -38.25 -12.99 8.27
CA ALA A 119 -37.25 -13.88 7.64
C ALA A 119 -37.72 -15.35 7.60
N ARG A 120 -38.33 -15.87 8.68
CA ARG A 120 -38.91 -17.22 8.73
C ARG A 120 -40.07 -17.40 7.76
N THR A 121 -40.94 -16.39 7.60
CA THR A 121 -42.04 -16.46 6.64
C THR A 121 -41.54 -16.47 5.19
N LEU A 122 -40.48 -15.73 4.89
CA LEU A 122 -39.94 -15.58 3.53
C LEU A 122 -39.03 -16.73 3.11
N TYR A 123 -38.15 -17.20 4.00
CA TYR A 123 -37.10 -18.18 3.70
C TYR A 123 -37.24 -19.51 4.46
N GLY A 124 -38.28 -19.66 5.29
CA GLY A 124 -38.56 -20.88 6.06
C GLY A 124 -37.88 -20.91 7.44
N SER A 125 -38.10 -22.00 8.18
CA SER A 125 -37.58 -22.15 9.55
C SER A 125 -36.06 -22.09 9.67
N ASP A 126 -35.36 -22.46 8.59
CA ASP A 126 -33.89 -22.50 8.48
C ASP A 126 -33.29 -21.27 7.78
N TRP A 127 -34.00 -20.15 7.74
CA TRP A 127 -33.54 -18.89 7.10
C TRP A 127 -32.14 -18.47 7.55
N ASN A 128 -31.80 -18.70 8.82
CA ASN A 128 -30.50 -18.35 9.40
C ASN A 128 -29.32 -19.15 8.82
N ARG A 129 -29.59 -20.27 8.14
CA ARG A 129 -28.59 -21.05 7.39
C ARG A 129 -28.50 -20.64 5.91
N GLN A 130 -29.35 -19.70 5.49
CA GLN A 130 -29.42 -19.17 4.13
C GLN A 130 -28.85 -17.75 4.03
N ILE A 131 -28.12 -17.32 5.07
CA ILE A 131 -27.41 -16.04 5.12
C ILE A 131 -25.96 -16.30 4.75
N ASP A 132 -25.50 -15.63 3.71
CA ASP A 132 -24.09 -15.64 3.33
C ASP A 132 -23.46 -14.30 3.70
N ASP A 133 -22.25 -14.34 4.25
CA ASP A 133 -21.45 -13.12 4.43
C ASP A 133 -20.89 -12.67 3.09
N VAL A 134 -21.22 -11.43 2.72
CA VAL A 134 -20.62 -10.72 1.61
C VAL A 134 -19.49 -9.88 2.22
N PRO A 135 -18.24 -10.01 1.75
CA PRO A 135 -17.18 -9.09 2.15
C PRO A 135 -17.59 -7.65 1.87
N ASP A 136 -17.28 -6.72 2.78
CA ASP A 136 -17.66 -5.30 2.70
C ASP A 136 -17.26 -4.68 1.35
N ALA A 137 -16.12 -5.09 0.78
CA ALA A 137 -15.63 -4.67 -0.53
C ALA A 137 -16.54 -5.05 -1.72
N PHE A 138 -17.40 -6.06 -1.57
CA PHE A 138 -18.37 -6.47 -2.58
C PHE A 138 -19.80 -6.03 -2.27
N PHE A 139 -20.05 -5.49 -1.07
CA PHE A 139 -21.34 -4.92 -0.68
C PHE A 139 -21.66 -3.65 -1.47
N VAL A 140 -20.65 -2.91 -1.92
CA VAL A 140 -20.78 -1.74 -2.80
C VAL A 140 -21.32 -2.07 -4.20
N ASN A 141 -21.33 -3.35 -4.59
CA ASN A 141 -21.97 -3.78 -5.84
C ASN A 141 -23.51 -3.77 -5.74
N TYR A 142 -24.05 -3.47 -4.56
CA TYR A 142 -25.47 -3.45 -4.28
C TYR A 142 -25.97 -2.05 -3.92
N VAL A 143 -27.25 -1.81 -4.16
CA VAL A 143 -27.95 -0.60 -3.71
C VAL A 143 -28.86 -0.96 -2.54
N VAL A 144 -28.75 -0.27 -1.42
CA VAL A 144 -29.69 -0.49 -0.30
C VAL A 144 -31.04 0.16 -0.65
N GLY A 145 -32.09 -0.65 -0.67
CA GLY A 145 -33.46 -0.23 -0.95
C GLY A 145 -34.37 -0.27 0.27
N GLU A 146 -35.66 -0.06 0.04
CA GLU A 146 -36.67 -0.06 1.10
C GLU A 146 -36.67 -1.36 1.93
N PRO A 147 -36.79 -1.28 3.26
CA PRO A 147 -36.80 -2.44 4.13
C PRO A 147 -38.01 -3.35 3.86
N VAL A 148 -37.92 -4.59 4.33
CA VAL A 148 -39.01 -5.57 4.36
C VAL A 148 -39.52 -5.62 5.79
N ASN A 149 -40.66 -4.96 6.03
CA ASN A 149 -41.26 -4.83 7.35
C ASN A 149 -42.34 -5.88 7.60
N ALA A 150 -42.96 -6.40 6.54
CA ALA A 150 -43.93 -7.49 6.55
C ALA A 150 -43.68 -8.47 5.39
N ALA A 151 -44.16 -9.71 5.52
CA ALA A 151 -43.99 -10.73 4.48
C ALA A 151 -44.67 -10.40 3.14
N ALA A 152 -45.59 -9.43 3.11
CA ALA A 152 -46.21 -8.94 1.88
C ALA A 152 -45.29 -8.00 1.08
N ASP A 153 -44.24 -7.43 1.70
CA ASP A 153 -43.36 -6.42 1.09
C ASP A 153 -42.34 -7.02 0.12
N PHE A 154 -42.09 -8.33 0.21
CA PHE A 154 -41.09 -9.03 -0.60
C PHE A 154 -41.48 -10.49 -0.83
N SER A 155 -41.24 -11.01 -2.03
CA SER A 155 -41.47 -12.43 -2.37
C SER A 155 -40.24 -13.02 -3.06
N PRO A 156 -39.45 -13.88 -2.36
CA PRO A 156 -38.24 -14.48 -2.93
C PRO A 156 -38.51 -15.31 -4.19
N SER A 157 -39.67 -15.97 -4.29
CA SER A 157 -40.04 -16.77 -5.47
C SER A 157 -40.45 -15.90 -6.65
N GLN A 158 -41.16 -14.79 -6.42
CA GLN A 158 -41.55 -13.88 -7.51
C GLN A 158 -40.35 -13.14 -8.09
N VAL A 159 -39.43 -12.62 -7.25
CA VAL A 159 -38.24 -11.94 -7.77
C VAL A 159 -37.33 -12.90 -8.55
N ARG A 160 -37.20 -14.15 -8.07
CA ARG A 160 -36.41 -15.20 -8.74
C ARG A 160 -37.03 -15.63 -10.07
N ALA A 161 -38.36 -15.64 -10.17
CA ALA A 161 -39.07 -15.91 -11.42
C ALA A 161 -38.98 -14.73 -12.41
N ARG A 162 -38.90 -13.49 -11.90
CA ARG A 162 -38.77 -12.27 -12.72
C ARG A 162 -37.36 -12.08 -13.28
N VAL A 163 -36.34 -12.53 -12.56
CA VAL A 163 -34.93 -12.41 -12.96
C VAL A 163 -34.35 -13.80 -13.25
N GLY A 164 -34.39 -14.17 -14.54
CA GLY A 164 -33.92 -15.46 -15.03
C GLY A 164 -32.42 -15.47 -15.29
N THR A 165 -31.81 -14.33 -15.63
CA THR A 165 -30.40 -14.25 -16.03
C THR A 165 -29.62 -13.11 -15.34
N ILE A 166 -28.28 -13.25 -15.29
CA ILE A 166 -27.38 -12.20 -14.79
C ILE A 166 -27.55 -10.89 -15.59
N ARG A 167 -27.74 -11.00 -16.91
CA ARG A 167 -27.96 -9.82 -17.78
C ARG A 167 -29.23 -9.07 -17.40
N GLU A 168 -30.35 -9.76 -17.21
CA GLU A 168 -31.60 -9.15 -16.77
C GLU A 168 -31.46 -8.47 -15.39
N ASN A 169 -30.73 -9.12 -14.47
CA ASN A 169 -30.49 -8.55 -13.15
C ASN A 169 -29.70 -7.25 -13.20
N ARG A 170 -28.84 -7.08 -14.21
CA ARG A 170 -28.02 -5.87 -14.39
C ARG A 170 -28.77 -4.73 -15.09
N THR A 171 -29.76 -5.03 -15.92
CA THR A 171 -30.61 -4.03 -16.59
C THR A 171 -31.73 -3.47 -15.72
N ALA A 172 -32.01 -4.10 -14.57
CA ALA A 172 -33.11 -3.74 -13.69
C ALA A 172 -32.68 -2.79 -12.55
N THR A 173 -32.03 -1.67 -12.84
CA THR A 173 -31.83 -0.58 -11.86
C THR A 173 -33.03 0.38 -11.91
N PRO A 174 -33.63 0.82 -10.77
CA PRO A 174 -34.64 1.86 -10.77
C PRO A 174 -33.99 3.22 -11.08
N VAL A 175 -34.60 3.99 -11.96
CA VAL A 175 -34.22 5.37 -12.27
C VAL A 175 -34.38 6.24 -11.01
N PRO A 176 -33.34 6.93 -10.52
CA PRO A 176 -33.49 7.94 -9.48
C PRO A 176 -34.27 9.15 -10.03
N SER A 177 -35.32 9.58 -9.33
CA SER A 177 -36.06 10.81 -9.65
C SER A 177 -35.15 12.04 -9.54
N ALA A 178 -35.06 12.83 -10.60
CA ALA A 178 -34.24 14.04 -10.69
C ALA A 178 -34.71 15.14 -9.71
N PRO A 179 -33.81 15.97 -9.15
CA PRO A 179 -34.19 17.23 -8.53
C PRO A 179 -34.38 18.33 -9.59
N ASP A 180 -35.30 19.26 -9.32
CA ASP A 180 -35.70 20.36 -10.21
C ASP A 180 -34.54 21.32 -10.56
N PRO A 181 -34.57 21.98 -11.73
CA PRO A 181 -33.51 22.86 -12.20
C PRO A 181 -33.53 24.22 -11.51
N VAL A 182 -32.35 24.71 -11.10
CA VAL A 182 -32.14 26.07 -10.61
C VAL A 182 -31.60 26.93 -11.77
N ASP A 183 -32.24 28.09 -11.97
CA ASP A 183 -31.96 29.10 -13.00
C ASP A 183 -30.58 29.80 -12.77
N PRO A 184 -29.88 30.28 -13.81
CA PRO A 184 -28.53 30.81 -13.67
C PRO A 184 -28.52 32.32 -13.32
N GLU A 185 -27.65 32.70 -12.39
CA GLU A 185 -27.32 34.10 -12.07
C GLU A 185 -26.13 34.59 -12.95
N PRO A 186 -26.09 35.87 -13.40
CA PRO A 186 -25.22 36.28 -14.50
C PRO A 186 -23.78 36.64 -14.08
N ALA A 187 -22.85 36.36 -15.00
CA ALA A 187 -21.41 36.55 -14.84
C ALA A 187 -20.98 38.02 -14.80
N ILE A 188 -20.05 38.33 -13.88
CA ILE A 188 -19.24 39.56 -13.85
C ILE A 188 -17.85 39.19 -14.43
N PRO A 189 -17.23 40.04 -15.29
CA PRO A 189 -15.92 39.72 -15.87
C PRO A 189 -14.76 40.00 -14.89
N ASP A 190 -13.79 39.09 -14.87
CA ASP A 190 -12.61 39.13 -14.00
C ASP A 190 -11.64 40.28 -14.32
N PRO A 191 -10.98 40.90 -13.32
CA PRO A 191 -9.86 41.80 -13.54
C PRO A 191 -8.56 41.04 -13.80
N VAL A 192 -7.75 41.55 -14.74
CA VAL A 192 -6.41 41.05 -15.06
C VAL A 192 -5.43 41.39 -13.93
N GLU A 193 -4.86 40.38 -13.26
CA GLU A 193 -3.78 40.57 -12.29
C GLU A 193 -2.39 40.67 -12.96
N PRO A 194 -1.46 41.47 -12.41
CA PRO A 194 -0.11 41.63 -12.95
C PRO A 194 0.86 40.54 -12.45
N VAL A 195 1.71 40.06 -13.37
CA VAL A 195 2.76 39.06 -13.12
C VAL A 195 3.83 39.61 -12.15
N PRO A 196 4.18 38.91 -11.07
CA PRO A 196 5.25 39.32 -10.16
C PRO A 196 6.64 39.07 -10.79
N PRO A 197 7.66 39.89 -10.43
CA PRO A 197 9.01 39.72 -10.98
C PRO A 197 9.71 38.49 -10.41
N THR A 198 10.43 37.79 -11.28
CA THR A 198 11.26 36.62 -10.98
C THR A 198 12.35 36.95 -9.94
N PRO A 199 12.42 36.23 -8.79
CA PRO A 199 13.53 36.38 -7.86
C PRO A 199 14.82 35.79 -8.46
N PRO A 200 16.01 36.27 -8.03
CA PRO A 200 17.28 35.81 -8.56
C PRO A 200 17.51 34.33 -8.21
N VAL A 201 17.84 33.54 -9.22
CA VAL A 201 18.27 32.14 -9.07
C VAL A 201 19.52 32.12 -8.20
N LEU A 202 19.40 31.57 -6.98
CA LEU A 202 20.54 31.20 -6.17
C LEU A 202 21.19 29.97 -6.82
N THR A 203 22.48 30.10 -7.11
CA THR A 203 23.33 29.04 -7.66
C THR A 203 23.51 27.90 -6.66
N ILE A 204 22.80 26.78 -6.84
CA ILE A 204 23.13 25.52 -6.16
C ILE A 204 24.31 24.89 -6.90
N THR A 205 25.50 24.95 -6.31
CA THR A 205 26.68 24.19 -6.77
C THR A 205 26.45 22.70 -6.47
N SER A 206 25.91 21.99 -7.46
CA SER A 206 25.35 20.63 -7.37
C SER A 206 26.43 19.52 -7.41
N GLY A 207 26.96 19.13 -6.26
CA GLY A 207 27.67 17.85 -6.12
C GLY A 207 26.75 16.75 -5.60
N ARG A 208 26.94 15.51 -6.07
CA ARG A 208 26.27 14.33 -5.48
C ARG A 208 27.05 13.84 -4.26
N LEU A 209 26.36 13.50 -3.18
CA LEU A 209 26.99 12.76 -2.07
C LEU A 209 27.47 11.39 -2.57
N GLN A 210 28.56 10.88 -2.03
CA GLN A 210 29.08 9.54 -2.28
C GLN A 210 28.92 8.69 -1.04
N THR A 211 28.98 7.36 -1.20
CA THR A 211 28.91 6.43 -0.06
C THR A 211 30.04 6.68 0.95
N SER A 212 31.20 7.15 0.48
CA SER A 212 32.34 7.52 1.33
C SER A 212 32.13 8.79 2.17
N ASP A 213 31.12 9.60 1.85
CA ASP A 213 30.78 10.80 2.65
C ASP A 213 30.03 10.43 3.94
N LEU A 214 29.50 9.20 4.03
CA LEU A 214 28.84 8.68 5.23
C LEU A 214 29.84 8.01 6.16
N VAL A 215 30.19 8.69 7.26
CA VAL A 215 31.13 8.17 8.26
C VAL A 215 30.39 7.57 9.44
N TYR A 216 30.55 6.26 9.63
CA TYR A 216 29.92 5.55 10.74
C TYR A 216 30.39 6.08 12.11
N ARG A 217 29.44 6.34 13.00
CA ARG A 217 29.66 6.83 14.38
C ARG A 217 29.35 5.81 15.45
N GLY A 218 28.71 4.69 15.09
CA GLY A 218 28.34 3.63 16.02
C GLY A 218 26.85 3.36 16.01
N ALA A 219 26.39 2.64 17.04
CA ALA A 219 24.98 2.38 17.27
C ALA A 219 24.62 2.65 18.74
N PHE A 220 23.32 2.65 19.03
CA PHE A 220 22.76 2.68 20.37
C PHE A 220 21.51 1.81 20.47
N ARG A 221 21.15 1.43 21.70
CA ARG A 221 20.02 0.55 22.02
C ARG A 221 18.77 1.36 22.28
N LEU A 222 17.61 0.81 21.92
CA LEU A 222 16.31 1.36 22.29
C LEU A 222 15.98 1.11 23.78
N PRO A 223 15.07 1.90 24.39
CA PRO A 223 14.55 1.61 25.72
C PRO A 223 13.86 0.24 25.76
N ALA A 224 14.02 -0.50 26.85
CA ALA A 224 13.27 -1.75 27.05
C ALA A 224 11.84 -1.46 27.53
N SER A 225 10.85 -2.20 27.04
CA SER A 225 9.48 -2.12 27.57
C SER A 225 9.14 -3.37 28.40
N PRO A 226 8.58 -3.22 29.62
CA PRO A 226 8.27 -4.36 30.47
C PRO A 226 7.04 -5.16 30.02
N ASP A 227 6.21 -4.62 29.13
CA ASP A 227 4.96 -5.24 28.67
C ASP A 227 5.08 -5.99 27.33
N GLY A 228 6.24 -5.93 26.67
CA GLY A 228 6.48 -6.55 25.36
C GLY A 228 5.66 -5.94 24.22
N MET A 229 5.12 -4.73 24.40
CA MET A 229 4.37 -3.97 23.38
C MET A 229 5.07 -2.63 23.07
N GLY A 230 6.36 -2.54 23.36
CA GLY A 230 7.16 -1.35 23.17
C GLY A 230 7.88 -1.36 21.83
N TRP A 231 9.20 -1.45 21.85
CA TRP A 231 10.04 -1.41 20.65
C TRP A 231 10.28 -2.79 20.02
N GLU A 232 9.79 -3.86 20.63
CA GLU A 232 9.99 -5.22 20.16
C GLU A 232 9.35 -5.41 18.77
N TRP A 233 10.09 -6.03 17.84
CA TRP A 233 9.73 -6.18 16.42
C TRP A 233 9.41 -4.88 15.68
N GLY A 234 9.77 -3.71 16.24
CA GLY A 234 9.51 -2.41 15.61
C GLY A 234 10.58 -1.98 14.61
N GLY A 235 10.55 -0.69 14.27
CA GLY A 235 11.53 -0.05 13.37
C GLY A 235 11.01 0.25 11.97
N ASP A 236 9.70 0.24 11.77
CA ASP A 236 9.06 0.45 10.46
C ASP A 236 8.98 1.94 10.07
N ALA A 237 8.91 2.88 11.02
CA ALA A 237 9.00 4.32 10.72
C ALA A 237 9.80 5.10 11.78
N MET A 238 10.47 6.18 11.35
CA MET A 238 11.27 7.05 12.20
C MET A 238 11.35 8.47 11.63
N THR A 239 11.37 9.49 12.49
CA THR A 239 11.74 10.85 12.11
C THR A 239 12.58 11.51 13.20
N TYR A 240 13.43 12.45 12.78
CA TYR A 240 14.20 13.30 13.67
C TYR A 240 13.40 14.54 14.07
N TYR A 241 13.47 14.92 15.35
CA TYR A 241 12.90 16.17 15.85
C TYR A 241 14.01 17.04 16.48
N PRO A 242 14.33 18.21 15.89
CA PRO A 242 15.48 19.02 16.30
C PRO A 242 15.39 19.62 17.70
N ASN A 243 14.18 19.77 18.25
CA ASN A 243 13.96 20.42 19.56
C ASN A 243 13.53 19.41 20.64
N GLY A 244 13.82 18.12 20.43
CA GLY A 244 13.34 17.04 21.29
C GLY A 244 14.11 16.87 22.60
N ASP A 245 15.39 17.24 22.64
CA ASP A 245 16.21 17.09 23.85
C ASP A 245 16.78 18.44 24.38
N PRO A 246 15.93 19.44 24.66
CA PRO A 246 16.39 20.77 25.07
C PRO A 246 17.01 20.79 26.48
N SER A 247 16.74 19.77 27.29
CA SER A 247 17.29 19.61 28.65
C SER A 247 18.39 18.55 28.70
N GLY A 248 18.77 18.00 27.55
CA GLY A 248 19.73 16.92 27.42
C GLY A 248 21.18 17.32 27.74
N PRO A 249 22.07 16.32 27.85
CA PRO A 249 23.50 16.57 27.94
C PRO A 249 24.01 17.34 26.70
N ALA A 250 25.05 18.17 26.89
CA ALA A 250 25.73 18.84 25.78
C ALA A 250 26.68 17.86 25.05
N ASP A 251 26.15 16.80 24.47
CA ASP A 251 26.89 15.70 23.84
C ASP A 251 26.90 15.72 22.31
N GLY A 252 26.25 16.74 21.72
CA GLY A 252 26.13 16.93 20.28
C GLY A 252 24.89 16.29 19.66
N PHE A 253 24.02 15.67 20.46
CA PHE A 253 22.77 15.06 20.03
C PHE A 253 21.56 15.77 20.67
N THR A 254 21.31 17.02 20.25
CA THR A 254 20.32 17.91 20.90
C THR A 254 18.85 17.65 20.52
N GLY A 255 18.62 16.74 19.58
CA GLY A 255 17.28 16.37 19.12
C GLY A 255 16.82 15.04 19.69
N SER A 256 15.65 14.60 19.25
CA SER A 256 15.07 13.30 19.59
C SER A 256 14.69 12.53 18.33
N LEU A 257 14.29 11.28 18.51
CA LEU A 257 13.66 10.47 17.47
C LEU A 257 12.24 10.12 17.89
N TYR A 258 11.28 10.38 17.02
CA TYR A 258 10.01 9.67 17.04
C TYR A 258 10.16 8.40 16.22
N GLY A 259 9.65 7.29 16.71
CA GLY A 259 9.67 6.03 15.96
C GLY A 259 8.50 5.13 16.32
N THR A 260 8.17 4.20 15.42
CA THR A 260 7.13 3.21 15.69
C THR A 260 7.68 2.03 16.48
N GLY A 261 6.88 1.63 17.47
CA GLY A 261 7.11 0.46 18.30
C GLY A 261 6.66 -0.82 17.62
N HIS A 262 5.99 -1.68 18.38
CA HIS A 262 5.68 -3.04 17.96
C HIS A 262 4.89 -3.11 16.65
N ALA A 263 5.34 -3.98 15.74
CA ALA A 263 4.78 -4.18 14.38
C ALA A 263 3.28 -4.56 14.31
N TRP A 264 2.63 -4.81 15.44
CA TRP A 264 1.20 -5.14 15.49
C TRP A 264 0.32 -3.90 15.61
N ASN A 265 0.85 -2.82 16.19
CA ASN A 265 0.08 -1.63 16.48
C ASN A 265 0.70 -0.36 15.92
N GLU A 266 2.01 -0.33 15.65
CA GLU A 266 2.76 0.84 15.17
C GLU A 266 2.53 2.09 16.03
N SER A 267 2.37 1.91 17.35
CA SER A 267 2.30 3.04 18.27
C SER A 267 3.61 3.82 18.24
N VAL A 268 3.55 5.14 18.33
CA VAL A 268 4.75 5.99 18.25
C VAL A 268 5.22 6.35 19.64
N SER A 269 6.53 6.35 19.87
CA SER A 269 7.19 6.89 21.07
C SER A 269 8.29 7.85 20.67
N GLU A 270 8.63 8.79 21.55
CA GLU A 270 9.77 9.70 21.40
C GLU A 270 10.91 9.30 22.34
N ILE A 271 12.14 9.26 21.84
CA ILE A 271 13.35 8.90 22.59
C ILE A 271 14.45 9.95 22.44
N ALA A 272 15.22 10.15 23.52
CA ALA A 272 16.47 10.90 23.48
C ALA A 272 17.56 10.09 22.75
N ILE A 273 18.49 10.79 22.11
CA ILE A 273 19.56 10.18 21.33
C ILE A 273 20.84 10.17 22.17
N PRO A 274 21.31 9.01 22.66
CA PRO A 274 22.58 8.95 23.38
C PRO A 274 23.76 8.99 22.39
N ILE A 275 24.95 9.30 22.89
CA ILE A 275 26.20 9.16 22.11
C ILE A 275 26.30 7.73 21.54
N PRO A 276 26.36 7.53 20.21
CA PRO A 276 26.52 6.20 19.62
C PRO A 276 27.90 5.62 19.93
N ARG A 277 27.98 4.29 20.04
CA ARG A 277 29.26 3.59 20.26
C ARG A 277 29.53 2.56 19.18
N VAL A 278 30.81 2.42 18.83
CA VAL A 278 31.27 1.35 17.95
C VAL A 278 31.65 0.15 18.83
N SER A 279 30.91 -0.96 18.73
CA SER A 279 31.34 -2.25 19.28
C SER A 279 32.18 -2.99 18.24
N ALA A 280 33.44 -3.28 18.57
CA ALA A 280 34.32 -4.06 17.70
C ALA A 280 33.82 -5.49 17.52
N GLY A 281 33.18 -6.06 18.55
CA GLY A 281 32.66 -7.43 18.56
C GLY A 281 31.18 -7.55 18.19
N LYS A 282 30.52 -6.46 17.79
CA LYS A 282 29.07 -6.41 17.54
C LYS A 282 28.24 -6.91 18.75
N ASN A 283 28.66 -6.54 19.96
CA ASN A 283 27.96 -6.87 21.19
C ASN A 283 27.01 -5.71 21.56
N PRO A 284 25.67 -5.91 21.59
CA PRO A 284 24.74 -4.87 21.99
C PRO A 284 25.00 -4.33 23.40
N GLU A 285 25.55 -5.13 24.32
CA GLU A 285 25.85 -4.69 25.69
C GLU A 285 26.97 -3.63 25.78
N ASP A 286 27.75 -3.43 24.71
CA ASP A 286 28.76 -2.36 24.64
C ASP A 286 28.15 -0.99 24.30
N LEU A 287 26.86 -0.95 23.91
CA LEU A 287 26.19 0.23 23.40
C LEU A 287 25.49 1.02 24.50
N ASN A 288 25.45 2.35 24.33
CA ASN A 288 24.62 3.20 25.17
C ASN A 288 23.12 2.92 24.87
N ARG A 289 22.25 3.12 25.87
CA ARG A 289 20.80 2.96 25.72
C ARG A 289 20.11 4.31 25.72
N ALA A 290 19.17 4.50 24.79
CA ALA A 290 18.31 5.67 24.73
C ALA A 290 17.33 5.71 25.91
N THR A 291 16.80 6.90 26.19
CA THR A 291 15.77 7.11 27.23
C THR A 291 14.47 7.55 26.58
N THR A 292 13.34 7.02 27.06
CA THR A 292 12.01 7.45 26.62
C THR A 292 11.72 8.88 27.11
N LEU A 293 11.39 9.77 26.17
CA LEU A 293 10.92 11.14 26.44
C LEU A 293 9.40 11.20 26.48
N GLN A 294 8.74 10.55 25.53
CA GLN A 294 7.29 10.37 25.50
C GLN A 294 6.94 8.89 25.29
N GLY A 295 6.01 8.38 26.10
CA GLY A 295 5.54 6.99 26.00
C GLY A 295 4.79 6.70 24.70
N PHE A 296 4.50 5.42 24.47
CA PHE A 296 3.80 4.98 23.26
C PHE A 296 2.37 5.51 23.18
N ALA A 297 1.98 6.00 22.00
CA ALA A 297 0.63 6.44 21.69
C ALA A 297 0.19 6.00 20.28
N ASP A 298 -1.09 5.67 20.13
CA ASP A 298 -1.69 5.38 18.83
C ASP A 298 -1.99 6.68 18.08
N VAL A 299 -1.06 7.07 17.21
CA VAL A 299 -1.12 8.32 16.43
C VAL A 299 -2.23 8.32 15.36
N ARG A 300 -2.82 7.16 15.04
CA ARG A 300 -3.85 7.02 14.00
C ARG A 300 -5.16 7.71 14.38
N GLY A 301 -5.43 7.87 15.68
CA GLY A 301 -6.63 8.56 16.17
C GLY A 301 -7.96 7.96 15.70
N GLY A 302 -7.97 6.68 15.30
CA GLY A 302 -9.14 6.01 14.71
C GLY A 302 -9.53 6.49 13.31
N LEU A 303 -8.64 7.20 12.60
CA LEU A 303 -8.93 7.79 11.28
C LEU A 303 -8.77 6.82 10.10
N PHE A 304 -7.96 5.78 10.27
CA PHE A 304 -7.72 4.77 9.25
C PHE A 304 -8.66 3.58 9.45
N ASN A 305 -9.06 2.94 8.34
CA ASN A 305 -9.78 1.67 8.40
C ASN A 305 -8.99 0.66 9.24
N PRO A 306 -9.65 -0.32 9.90
CA PRO A 306 -8.95 -1.36 10.62
C PRO A 306 -7.91 -2.04 9.72
N LEU A 307 -6.64 -1.87 10.08
CA LEU A 307 -5.51 -2.49 9.40
C LEU A 307 -5.38 -3.89 9.98
N ASN A 308 -5.87 -4.90 9.26
CA ASN A 308 -6.01 -6.28 9.75
C ASN A 308 -4.91 -7.20 9.22
N GLU A 309 -3.82 -6.62 8.75
CA GLU A 309 -2.69 -7.28 8.11
C GLU A 309 -1.40 -6.50 8.48
N ILE A 310 -0.22 -6.94 8.04
CA ILE A 310 1.06 -6.26 8.30
C ILE A 310 0.94 -4.77 7.92
N ILE A 311 1.10 -3.91 8.93
CA ILE A 311 0.94 -2.47 8.76
C ILE A 311 2.11 -1.91 7.94
N ARG A 312 1.81 -0.94 7.08
CA ARG A 312 2.80 -0.05 6.47
C ARG A 312 2.62 1.35 7.03
N VAL A 313 3.73 1.99 7.38
CA VAL A 313 3.72 3.25 8.08
C VAL A 313 4.91 4.11 7.67
N GLY A 314 4.66 5.39 7.42
CA GLY A 314 5.68 6.42 7.31
C GLY A 314 5.36 7.56 8.27
N ILE A 315 6.39 8.13 8.92
CA ILE A 315 6.26 9.33 9.76
C ILE A 315 7.34 10.33 9.38
N GLU A 316 7.00 11.63 9.37
CA GLU A 316 7.98 12.70 9.17
C GLU A 316 7.58 13.93 9.99
N TYR A 317 8.54 14.49 10.73
CA TYR A 317 8.40 15.78 11.36
C TYR A 317 8.64 16.88 10.33
N LEU A 318 7.75 17.88 10.29
CA LEU A 318 8.04 19.16 9.66
C LEU A 318 7.80 20.31 10.65
N PRO A 319 8.59 21.40 10.56
CA PRO A 319 8.22 22.65 11.22
C PRO A 319 6.87 23.16 10.67
N ALA A 320 6.27 24.13 11.36
CA ALA A 320 4.96 24.64 11.00
C ALA A 320 4.90 25.08 9.52
N GLN A 321 3.96 24.50 8.76
CA GLN A 321 3.74 24.79 7.34
C GLN A 321 2.45 25.59 7.13
N GLY A 322 2.43 26.44 6.10
CA GLY A 322 1.25 27.25 5.75
C GLY A 322 0.74 28.07 6.94
N SER A 323 -0.52 27.84 7.36
CA SER A 323 -1.14 28.52 8.51
C SER A 323 -1.01 27.76 9.84
N GLN A 324 -0.15 26.74 9.91
CA GLN A 324 0.14 26.04 11.16
C GLN A 324 0.90 26.94 12.13
N THR A 325 0.59 26.82 13.43
CA THR A 325 1.24 27.57 14.50
C THR A 325 2.30 26.76 15.25
N SER A 326 2.40 25.47 14.95
CA SER A 326 3.37 24.54 15.53
C SER A 326 3.72 23.47 14.50
N GLY A 327 4.92 22.89 14.62
CA GLY A 327 5.33 21.75 13.81
C GLY A 327 4.41 20.55 14.03
N LYS A 328 4.39 19.63 13.06
CA LYS A 328 3.49 18.48 13.03
C LYS A 328 4.28 17.20 12.76
N LEU A 329 3.74 16.10 13.28
CA LEU A 329 4.13 14.76 12.84
C LEU A 329 3.18 14.34 11.72
N TYR A 330 3.68 14.31 10.49
CA TYR A 330 2.94 13.81 9.33
C TYR A 330 3.00 12.28 9.33
N LEU A 331 1.91 11.66 8.89
CA LEU A 331 1.66 10.23 9.00
C LEU A 331 1.20 9.71 7.64
N ALA A 332 1.68 8.53 7.26
CA ALA A 332 1.14 7.73 6.17
C ALA A 332 0.91 6.31 6.70
N PHE A 333 -0.28 5.74 6.50
CA PHE A 333 -0.64 4.40 6.95
C PHE A 333 -1.29 3.57 5.85
N GLY A 334 -1.03 2.27 5.88
CA GLY A 334 -1.72 1.24 5.11
C GLY A 334 -1.34 -0.15 5.58
N GLN A 335 -1.47 -1.12 4.69
CA GLN A 335 -1.11 -2.52 4.98
C GLN A 335 -0.43 -3.19 3.78
N HIS A 336 0.27 -4.30 4.03
CA HIS A 336 1.05 -5.04 3.05
C HIS A 336 0.15 -5.69 1.99
N PHE A 337 -0.98 -6.29 2.37
CA PHE A 337 -2.08 -6.68 1.49
C PHE A 337 -3.32 -5.82 1.73
N GLN A 338 -3.62 -4.92 0.81
CA GLN A 338 -4.77 -4.05 0.87
C GLN A 338 -5.72 -4.45 -0.27
N GLU A 339 -6.52 -5.49 -0.03
CA GLU A 339 -7.35 -6.16 -1.04
C GLU A 339 -8.50 -5.26 -1.52
N GLY A 340 -8.30 -4.71 -2.72
CA GLY A 340 -9.28 -3.92 -3.46
C GLY A 340 -8.87 -3.73 -4.92
N GLY A 341 -8.20 -4.70 -5.54
CA GLY A 341 -7.59 -4.51 -6.87
C GLY A 341 -6.45 -3.49 -6.86
N SER A 342 -5.58 -3.57 -7.86
CA SER A 342 -4.38 -2.73 -8.00
C SER A 342 -4.69 -1.28 -8.43
N ALA A 343 -5.83 -0.70 -8.05
CA ALA A 343 -6.25 0.63 -8.49
C ALA A 343 -7.07 1.44 -7.46
N GLN A 344 -7.18 1.01 -6.20
CA GLN A 344 -8.00 1.74 -5.23
C GLN A 344 -7.24 2.91 -4.57
N LEU A 345 -7.79 4.10 -4.75
CA LEU A 345 -7.44 5.31 -4.01
C LEU A 345 -8.07 5.22 -2.61
N ILE A 346 -7.28 5.00 -1.58
CA ILE A 346 -7.71 4.99 -0.17
C ILE A 346 -6.93 6.08 0.57
N PRO A 347 -7.57 6.85 1.47
CA PRO A 347 -6.87 7.93 2.14
C PRO A 347 -5.91 7.32 3.17
N SER A 348 -4.63 7.63 3.03
CA SER A 348 -3.54 7.06 3.83
C SER A 348 -2.80 8.11 4.65
N HIS A 349 -3.02 9.40 4.41
CA HIS A 349 -2.19 10.45 5.01
C HIS A 349 -2.93 11.21 6.10
N ALA A 350 -2.22 11.60 7.15
CA ALA A 350 -2.72 12.39 8.27
C ALA A 350 -1.59 13.25 8.86
N TRP A 351 -1.91 14.07 9.85
CA TRP A 351 -0.91 14.60 10.78
C TRP A 351 -1.45 14.57 12.21
N CYS A 352 -0.56 14.52 13.20
CA CYS A 352 -0.87 14.77 14.61
C CYS A 352 0.06 15.84 15.21
N GLU A 353 -0.32 16.36 16.37
CA GLU A 353 0.55 17.18 17.21
C GLU A 353 1.72 16.35 17.77
N LEU A 354 2.77 17.05 18.21
CA LEU A 354 4.02 16.45 18.69
C LEU A 354 3.92 15.91 20.14
N ASP A 355 2.94 16.38 20.90
CA ASP A 355 2.63 15.85 22.23
C ASP A 355 1.78 14.58 22.08
N LEU A 356 2.39 13.43 22.32
CA LEU A 356 1.78 12.11 22.19
C LEU A 356 0.66 11.86 23.20
N SER A 357 0.56 12.68 24.26
CA SER A 357 -0.58 12.68 25.18
C SER A 357 -1.76 13.53 24.68
N HIS A 358 -1.54 14.40 23.69
CA HIS A 358 -2.54 15.31 23.10
C HIS A 358 -2.47 15.34 21.56
N LEU A 359 -2.49 14.15 20.95
CA LEU A 359 -2.27 13.94 19.51
C LEU A 359 -3.10 14.82 18.58
N ASN A 360 -4.39 14.99 18.90
CA ASN A 360 -5.32 15.77 18.07
C ASN A 360 -5.24 15.44 16.56
N THR A 361 -5.11 14.15 16.21
CA THR A 361 -4.87 13.70 14.82
C THR A 361 -5.92 14.25 13.85
N ARG A 362 -5.47 14.64 12.64
CA ARG A 362 -6.30 15.19 11.55
C ARG A 362 -6.02 14.46 10.24
N GLY A 363 -7.08 14.21 9.48
CA GLY A 363 -7.06 13.37 8.28
C GLY A 363 -8.33 12.51 8.17
N PRO A 364 -8.29 11.37 7.44
CA PRO A 364 -7.22 11.00 6.52
C PRO A 364 -7.40 11.70 5.16
N TRP A 365 -6.33 11.84 4.39
CA TRP A 365 -6.28 12.45 3.06
C TRP A 365 -5.75 11.45 2.03
N TRP A 366 -6.13 11.66 0.77
CA TRP A 366 -5.54 10.95 -0.35
C TRP A 366 -4.34 11.72 -0.90
N VAL A 367 -3.40 10.97 -1.45
CA VAL A 367 -2.55 11.47 -2.54
C VAL A 367 -3.37 11.29 -3.81
N ASP A 368 -3.71 12.40 -4.47
CA ASP A 368 -4.68 12.37 -5.57
C ASP A 368 -4.18 11.53 -6.74
N GLY A 369 -5.07 10.71 -7.31
CA GLY A 369 -4.75 9.85 -8.45
C GLY A 369 -3.80 8.67 -8.17
N GLU A 370 -3.13 8.63 -7.01
CA GLU A 370 -2.09 7.65 -6.74
C GLU A 370 -2.58 6.41 -5.99
N ASN A 371 -2.08 5.25 -6.43
CA ASN A 371 -2.38 3.98 -5.81
C ASN A 371 -1.84 3.95 -4.37
N ILE A 372 -2.62 3.41 -3.44
CA ILE A 372 -2.18 3.21 -2.06
C ILE A 372 -0.87 2.38 -1.95
N TYR A 373 -0.60 1.51 -2.91
CA TYR A 373 0.65 0.77 -3.01
C TYR A 373 1.87 1.61 -3.38
N ALA A 374 1.72 2.90 -3.68
CA ALA A 374 2.81 3.78 -4.08
C ALA A 374 3.10 4.91 -3.07
N VAL A 375 2.33 5.04 -1.97
CA VAL A 375 2.34 6.30 -1.18
C VAL A 375 2.33 6.15 0.35
N ASN A 376 2.52 4.97 0.94
CA ASN A 376 2.29 4.80 2.38
C ASN A 376 3.24 3.88 3.14
N ASP A 377 4.52 3.90 2.78
CA ASP A 377 5.58 3.12 3.44
C ASP A 377 6.65 4.00 4.07
N TYR A 378 6.86 5.20 3.53
CA TYR A 378 7.80 6.16 4.09
C TYR A 378 7.36 7.60 3.81
N LEU A 379 7.80 8.49 4.68
CA LEU A 379 7.74 9.93 4.55
C LEU A 379 9.13 10.49 4.81
N PHE A 380 9.50 11.57 4.13
CA PHE A 380 10.73 12.32 4.42
C PHE A 380 10.63 13.75 3.92
N SER A 381 11.38 14.66 4.53
CA SER A 381 11.45 16.06 4.14
C SER A 381 12.32 16.29 2.90
N ILE A 382 11.80 17.11 1.99
CA ILE A 382 12.53 17.68 0.85
C ILE A 382 13.11 19.04 1.29
N PRO A 383 14.38 19.36 0.97
CA PRO A 383 14.96 20.68 1.25
C PRO A 383 14.08 21.81 0.69
N GLU A 384 13.85 22.86 1.48
CA GLU A 384 12.96 23.97 1.15
C GLU A 384 13.35 24.66 -0.16
N ASP A 385 14.65 24.95 -0.34
CA ASP A 385 15.20 25.58 -1.53
C ASP A 385 14.98 24.74 -2.80
N TRP A 386 15.14 23.42 -2.69
CA TRP A 386 14.84 22.49 -3.77
C TRP A 386 13.32 22.40 -4.03
N ALA A 387 12.52 22.31 -2.96
CA ALA A 387 11.07 22.17 -3.05
C ALA A 387 10.42 23.39 -3.74
N ASP A 388 10.85 24.60 -3.35
CA ASP A 388 10.42 25.85 -3.96
C ASP A 388 10.79 25.94 -5.44
N ALA A 389 12.00 25.51 -5.78
CA ALA A 389 12.52 25.59 -7.15
C ALA A 389 11.81 24.63 -8.12
N TYR A 390 11.41 23.44 -7.68
CA TYR A 390 11.02 22.37 -8.60
C TYR A 390 9.61 21.81 -8.40
N VAL A 391 9.06 21.85 -7.19
CA VAL A 391 7.76 21.23 -6.87
C VAL A 391 6.78 22.20 -6.21
N GLY A 392 7.05 23.51 -6.32
CA GLY A 392 6.17 24.57 -5.83
C GLY A 392 6.00 24.54 -4.32
N GLY A 393 7.08 24.35 -3.57
CA GLY A 393 7.08 24.36 -2.10
C GLY A 393 6.55 23.09 -1.44
N ARG A 394 6.33 22.00 -2.21
CA ARG A 394 5.94 20.69 -1.67
C ARG A 394 7.10 20.03 -0.94
N MET A 395 7.20 20.28 0.36
CA MET A 395 8.33 19.84 1.20
C MET A 395 8.18 18.43 1.79
N LEU A 396 7.02 17.78 1.65
CA LEU A 396 6.81 16.42 2.17
C LEU A 396 6.88 15.41 1.03
N ALA A 397 7.86 14.53 1.04
CA ALA A 397 7.89 13.37 0.15
C ALA A 397 7.12 12.21 0.78
N THR A 398 6.43 11.45 -0.06
CA THR A 398 5.79 10.19 0.31
C THR A 398 6.02 9.14 -0.75
N GLY A 399 6.08 7.87 -0.36
CA GLY A 399 6.28 6.79 -1.29
C GLY A 399 6.11 5.42 -0.67
N ARG A 400 6.37 4.40 -1.47
CA ARG A 400 6.35 3.00 -1.04
C ARG A 400 7.27 2.11 -1.85
N TYR A 401 7.75 1.05 -1.22
CA TYR A 401 8.33 -0.09 -1.90
C TYR A 401 7.83 -1.42 -1.33
N ARG A 402 7.55 -2.38 -2.20
CA ARG A 402 7.12 -3.72 -1.80
C ARG A 402 7.77 -4.77 -2.69
N ASP A 403 8.21 -5.83 -2.03
CA ASP A 403 8.69 -7.06 -2.65
C ASP A 403 7.68 -7.62 -3.67
N GLY A 404 8.17 -8.43 -4.60
CA GLY A 404 7.39 -8.96 -5.72
C GLY A 404 7.07 -7.95 -6.82
N GLY A 405 7.51 -6.70 -6.67
CA GLY A 405 7.26 -5.63 -7.65
C GLY A 405 5.85 -5.05 -7.59
N TRP A 406 5.10 -5.33 -6.51
CA TRP A 406 3.70 -4.95 -6.38
C TRP A 406 3.51 -3.44 -6.23
N SER A 407 4.47 -2.77 -5.60
CA SER A 407 4.50 -1.31 -5.41
C SER A 407 5.39 -0.60 -6.43
N GLY A 408 5.82 -1.32 -7.46
CA GLY A 408 6.85 -0.89 -8.42
C GLY A 408 8.07 -1.80 -8.37
N GLN A 409 8.74 -1.95 -9.52
CA GLN A 409 10.04 -2.62 -9.67
C GLN A 409 11.19 -1.64 -9.36
N GLY A 410 10.98 -0.81 -8.34
CA GLY A 410 11.84 0.28 -7.85
C GLY A 410 11.03 1.14 -6.85
N PRO A 411 11.69 1.96 -6.01
CA PRO A 411 10.99 2.84 -5.05
C PRO A 411 10.19 3.93 -5.77
N SER A 412 9.21 4.50 -5.07
CA SER A 412 8.37 5.59 -5.56
C SER A 412 8.53 6.85 -4.71
N ILE A 413 8.37 8.02 -5.31
CA ILE A 413 8.44 9.31 -4.62
C ILE A 413 7.42 10.26 -5.24
N TYR A 414 6.58 10.82 -4.37
CA TYR A 414 5.64 11.88 -4.68
C TYR A 414 5.84 13.03 -3.69
N ALA A 415 6.09 14.23 -4.20
CA ALA A 415 6.11 15.44 -3.38
C ALA A 415 4.67 15.94 -3.16
N ILE A 416 4.31 16.23 -1.91
CA ILE A 416 2.99 16.70 -1.50
C ILE A 416 3.08 17.89 -0.54
N ALA A 417 2.01 18.69 -0.48
CA ALA A 417 1.85 19.80 0.47
C ALA A 417 0.43 19.76 1.06
N PRO A 418 0.16 18.95 2.08
CA PRO A 418 -1.17 18.92 2.72
C PRO A 418 -1.63 20.31 3.17
N TRP A 419 -0.72 21.17 3.64
CA TRP A 419 -1.02 22.51 4.16
C TRP A 419 -1.60 23.50 3.14
N ASP A 420 -1.43 23.26 1.84
CA ASP A 420 -2.03 24.08 0.78
C ASP A 420 -3.56 23.93 0.73
N TYR A 421 -4.10 22.91 1.40
CA TYR A 421 -5.53 22.58 1.44
C TYR A 421 -6.21 22.99 2.75
N GLY A 422 -5.52 23.77 3.58
CA GLY A 422 -6.02 24.28 4.86
C GLY A 422 -5.28 23.71 6.08
N ASN A 423 -5.67 24.18 7.26
CA ASN A 423 -5.10 23.74 8.53
C ASN A 423 -6.19 23.46 9.58
N PRO A 424 -6.59 22.19 9.79
CA PRO A 424 -6.22 21.04 8.95
C PRO A 424 -6.91 21.10 7.58
N PRO A 425 -6.40 20.38 6.57
CA PRO A 425 -7.19 20.09 5.38
C PRO A 425 -8.47 19.34 5.79
N ALA A 426 -9.56 19.58 5.05
CA ALA A 426 -10.80 18.85 5.29
C ALA A 426 -10.55 17.34 5.22
N ALA A 427 -11.25 16.56 6.05
CA ALA A 427 -11.16 15.11 5.97
C ALA A 427 -11.45 14.65 4.54
N ARG A 428 -10.71 13.65 4.05
CA ARG A 428 -10.86 13.11 2.69
C ARG A 428 -10.50 14.13 1.59
N THR A 429 -9.63 15.09 1.87
CA THR A 429 -9.03 15.94 0.84
C THR A 429 -8.16 15.09 -0.11
N HIS A 430 -8.18 15.44 -1.40
CA HIS A 430 -7.28 14.91 -2.43
C HIS A 430 -6.11 15.87 -2.62
N ILE A 431 -4.93 15.47 -2.14
CA ILE A 431 -3.72 16.29 -2.17
C ILE A 431 -3.01 16.04 -3.49
N GLN A 432 -2.83 17.07 -4.31
CA GLN A 432 -2.20 16.95 -5.62
C GLN A 432 -0.69 16.70 -5.48
N PRO A 433 -0.19 15.52 -5.91
CA PRO A 433 1.23 15.23 -5.87
C PRO A 433 1.98 15.81 -7.07
N VAL A 434 3.30 15.90 -6.93
CA VAL A 434 4.24 15.90 -8.06
C VAL A 434 5.02 14.60 -8.01
N ALA A 435 4.86 13.75 -9.04
CA ALA A 435 5.61 12.52 -9.17
C ALA A 435 7.09 12.82 -9.44
N LEU A 436 7.99 12.21 -8.67
CA LEU A 436 9.45 12.35 -8.79
C LEU A 436 10.12 11.02 -9.13
N LEU A 437 9.54 9.91 -8.69
CA LEU A 437 10.03 8.56 -8.98
C LEU A 437 8.84 7.59 -9.02
N GLN A 438 8.70 6.80 -10.08
CA GLN A 438 7.69 5.75 -10.19
C GLN A 438 8.10 4.74 -11.25
N TYR A 439 8.35 3.50 -10.84
CA TYR A 439 8.66 2.38 -11.74
C TYR A 439 7.43 1.52 -12.03
N ASP A 440 7.51 0.70 -13.08
CA ASP A 440 6.43 -0.20 -13.46
C ASP A 440 6.16 -1.23 -12.37
N THR A 441 4.91 -1.64 -12.20
CA THR A 441 4.53 -2.70 -11.27
C THR A 441 4.56 -4.07 -11.94
N SER A 442 4.58 -5.15 -11.15
CA SER A 442 4.39 -6.51 -11.68
C SER A 442 2.97 -6.77 -12.19
N TYR A 443 2.03 -5.83 -12.00
CA TYR A 443 0.68 -5.88 -12.56
C TYR A 443 0.59 -5.30 -13.97
N ASP A 444 1.55 -4.46 -14.36
CA ASP A 444 1.62 -3.91 -15.70
C ASP A 444 2.09 -5.02 -16.64
N SER A 445 1.15 -5.56 -17.43
CA SER A 445 1.27 -6.84 -18.12
C SER A 445 2.39 -6.95 -19.16
N ASP A 446 3.09 -5.84 -19.43
CA ASP A 446 4.24 -5.76 -20.31
C ASP A 446 5.58 -5.70 -19.54
N ALA A 447 5.61 -5.57 -18.20
CA ALA A 447 6.83 -5.27 -17.44
C ALA A 447 7.57 -6.50 -16.87
N LEU A 448 6.91 -7.65 -16.74
CA LEU A 448 7.62 -8.86 -16.30
C LEU A 448 8.31 -9.50 -17.51
N PHE A 449 9.63 -9.34 -17.57
CA PHE A 449 10.53 -10.02 -18.51
C PHE A 449 10.51 -9.49 -19.96
N SER A 450 9.96 -8.31 -20.23
CA SER A 450 10.17 -7.63 -21.52
C SER A 450 11.39 -6.71 -21.45
N GLY A 451 12.05 -6.50 -22.60
CA GLY A 451 13.11 -5.49 -22.72
C GLY A 451 12.62 -4.04 -22.68
N THR A 452 11.31 -3.81 -22.45
CA THR A 452 10.67 -2.49 -22.38
C THR A 452 10.18 -2.14 -20.98
N ALA A 453 10.38 -3.04 -20.00
CA ALA A 453 10.04 -2.82 -18.62
C ALA A 453 10.84 -1.66 -18.04
N ARG A 454 10.16 -0.74 -17.34
CA ARG A 454 10.77 0.44 -16.72
C ARG A 454 11.10 0.11 -15.27
N THR A 455 12.20 -0.62 -15.11
CA THR A 455 12.63 -1.21 -13.84
C THR A 455 13.83 -0.44 -13.29
N MET A 456 14.01 -0.47 -11.99
CA MET A 456 15.25 -0.06 -11.38
C MET A 456 16.38 -1.01 -11.81
N ASP A 457 17.56 -0.47 -12.08
CA ASP A 457 18.77 -1.25 -12.34
C ASP A 457 19.08 -2.15 -11.13
N ASN A 458 19.40 -3.42 -11.40
CA ASN A 458 19.63 -4.45 -10.39
C ASN A 458 18.41 -4.74 -9.47
N TYR A 459 17.20 -4.44 -9.94
CA TYR A 459 15.95 -4.87 -9.30
C TYR A 459 15.93 -6.38 -9.05
N HIS A 460 15.36 -6.77 -7.92
CA HIS A 460 15.14 -8.16 -7.56
C HIS A 460 13.83 -8.31 -6.78
N HIS A 461 13.08 -9.39 -7.03
CA HIS A 461 11.74 -9.55 -6.42
C HIS A 461 11.75 -9.64 -4.90
N SER A 462 12.85 -10.11 -4.30
CA SER A 462 13.00 -10.17 -2.85
C SER A 462 13.60 -8.92 -2.22
N ASP A 463 13.84 -7.87 -3.00
CA ASP A 463 14.28 -6.58 -2.44
C ASP A 463 13.17 -6.01 -1.54
N THR A 464 13.56 -5.22 -0.55
CA THR A 464 12.69 -4.33 0.22
C THR A 464 13.42 -3.01 0.46
N TRP A 465 12.76 -1.86 0.30
CA TRP A 465 13.31 -0.53 0.55
C TRP A 465 12.35 0.26 1.43
N THR A 466 12.49 0.12 2.75
CA THR A 466 11.52 0.63 3.73
C THR A 466 11.96 1.93 4.39
N GLY A 467 13.27 2.24 4.41
CA GLY A 467 13.77 3.53 4.86
C GLY A 467 14.03 4.46 3.67
N ALA A 468 13.61 5.72 3.76
CA ALA A 468 13.90 6.75 2.76
C ALA A 468 14.27 8.09 3.41
N SER A 469 15.22 8.83 2.85
CA SER A 469 15.57 10.18 3.33
C SER A 469 16.31 11.01 2.28
N TRP A 470 16.20 12.34 2.40
CA TRP A 470 16.95 13.28 1.58
C TRP A 470 18.16 13.83 2.34
N LEU A 471 19.34 13.33 2.04
CA LEU A 471 20.59 13.74 2.69
C LEU A 471 21.13 15.01 2.04
N THR A 472 21.66 15.91 2.86
CA THR A 472 22.42 17.09 2.42
C THR A 472 23.64 17.28 3.32
N ASP A 473 24.74 17.74 2.75
CA ASP A 473 25.84 18.28 3.56
C ASP A 473 25.80 19.81 3.64
N SER A 474 26.73 20.37 4.41
CA SER A 474 26.85 21.82 4.59
C SER A 474 27.32 22.59 3.34
N SER A 475 27.82 21.88 2.33
CA SER A 475 28.28 22.46 1.06
C SER A 475 27.22 22.47 -0.03
N GLY A 476 26.04 21.88 0.26
CA GLY A 476 24.93 21.75 -0.69
C GLY A 476 25.00 20.47 -1.53
N ARG A 477 25.91 19.54 -1.26
CA ARG A 477 25.87 18.21 -1.89
C ARG A 477 24.71 17.42 -1.32
N ALA A 478 24.04 16.65 -2.16
CA ALA A 478 22.85 15.93 -1.75
C ALA A 478 22.71 14.54 -2.40
N ALA A 479 21.87 13.72 -1.79
CA ALA A 479 21.40 12.44 -2.31
C ALA A 479 20.04 12.11 -1.71
N VAL A 480 19.14 11.54 -2.49
CA VAL A 480 17.98 10.81 -1.95
C VAL A 480 18.41 9.38 -1.75
N VAL A 481 18.24 8.84 -0.55
CA VAL A 481 18.67 7.49 -0.22
C VAL A 481 17.52 6.60 0.18
N PHE A 482 17.61 5.33 -0.20
CA PHE A 482 16.73 4.27 0.29
C PHE A 482 17.55 3.20 0.99
N ALA A 483 17.16 2.80 2.19
CA ALA A 483 17.77 1.73 2.97
C ALA A 483 16.83 0.52 3.05
N GLY A 484 17.39 -0.68 2.96
CA GLY A 484 16.57 -1.88 2.93
C GLY A 484 17.34 -3.19 2.80
N THR A 485 16.60 -4.26 2.48
CA THR A 485 17.15 -5.60 2.27
C THR A 485 17.27 -5.88 0.78
N LYS A 486 18.48 -6.19 0.31
CA LYS A 486 18.77 -6.53 -1.08
C LYS A 486 18.88 -8.04 -1.25
N GLY A 487 18.14 -8.61 -2.19
CA GLY A 487 18.26 -9.99 -2.64
C GLY A 487 19.36 -10.19 -3.69
N PHE A 488 20.00 -11.36 -3.65
CA PHE A 488 20.99 -11.82 -4.63
C PHE A 488 20.79 -13.30 -4.96
N GLY A 489 21.25 -13.68 -6.15
CA GLY A 489 21.20 -15.05 -6.63
C GLY A 489 19.86 -15.39 -7.24
N ASP A 490 19.48 -16.67 -7.15
CA ASP A 490 18.15 -17.13 -7.52
C ASP A 490 17.13 -16.66 -6.48
N TYR A 491 15.89 -16.50 -6.91
CA TYR A 491 14.79 -16.04 -6.07
C TYR A 491 13.52 -16.84 -6.28
N TRP A 492 12.70 -16.88 -5.24
CA TRP A 492 11.45 -17.63 -5.25
C TRP A 492 10.42 -17.03 -4.30
N TYR A 493 9.15 -17.37 -4.54
CA TYR A 493 8.08 -17.14 -3.59
C TYR A 493 7.80 -18.44 -2.84
N GLY A 494 7.96 -18.42 -1.53
CA GLY A 494 7.93 -19.61 -0.68
C GLY A 494 8.46 -19.32 0.71
N ASP A 495 9.22 -20.25 1.30
CA ASP A 495 9.93 -20.06 2.56
C ASP A 495 11.44 -20.22 2.39
N ILE A 496 12.20 -20.14 3.49
CA ILE A 496 13.67 -20.24 3.48
C ILE A 496 14.20 -21.48 2.75
N ASN A 497 13.43 -22.57 2.68
CA ASN A 497 13.84 -23.84 2.07
C ASN A 497 13.52 -23.92 0.57
N GLY A 498 12.76 -22.98 0.01
CA GLY A 498 12.40 -22.96 -1.40
C GLY A 498 10.93 -22.61 -1.67
N PRO A 499 10.49 -22.77 -2.93
CA PRO A 499 9.11 -22.54 -3.33
C PRO A 499 8.12 -23.46 -2.59
N CYS A 500 7.03 -22.90 -2.08
CA CYS A 500 5.95 -23.64 -1.43
C CYS A 500 4.61 -22.93 -1.59
N GLU A 501 3.54 -23.73 -1.72
CA GLU A 501 2.16 -23.23 -1.65
C GLU A 501 1.70 -23.12 -0.19
N ASP A 502 1.88 -24.21 0.57
CA ASP A 502 1.64 -24.30 2.01
C ASP A 502 2.98 -24.36 2.75
N CYS A 503 3.55 -23.19 3.02
CA CYS A 503 4.86 -23.07 3.64
C CYS A 503 4.81 -23.41 5.14
N ALA A 504 5.82 -24.13 5.62
CA ALA A 504 5.94 -24.49 7.03
C ALA A 504 6.52 -23.35 7.87
N LEU A 505 7.25 -22.43 7.22
CA LEU A 505 7.89 -21.27 7.82
C LEU A 505 7.37 -19.97 7.20
N GLN A 506 7.99 -18.85 7.56
CA GLN A 506 7.64 -17.53 7.04
C GLN A 506 7.63 -17.51 5.51
N ARG A 507 6.44 -17.27 4.95
CA ARG A 507 6.22 -17.17 3.51
C ARG A 507 6.53 -15.76 3.02
N GLY A 508 7.15 -15.65 1.86
CA GLY A 508 7.44 -14.37 1.21
C GLY A 508 8.31 -14.54 -0.03
N TRP A 509 8.90 -13.44 -0.50
CA TRP A 509 9.95 -13.47 -1.51
C TRP A 509 11.31 -13.71 -0.86
N TRP A 510 11.94 -14.82 -1.24
CA TRP A 510 13.23 -15.27 -0.75
C TRP A 510 14.28 -15.28 -1.86
N SER A 511 15.54 -15.32 -1.45
CA SER A 511 16.68 -15.42 -2.35
C SER A 511 17.84 -16.18 -1.72
N ASP A 512 18.82 -16.58 -2.53
CA ASP A 512 20.02 -17.30 -2.04
C ASP A 512 20.80 -16.52 -0.99
N ARG A 513 20.85 -15.18 -1.14
CA ARG A 513 21.45 -14.27 -0.16
C ARG A 513 20.64 -13.00 -0.04
N MET A 514 20.61 -12.45 1.17
CA MET A 514 19.99 -11.17 1.51
C MET A 514 20.92 -10.33 2.37
N ASP A 515 21.20 -9.11 1.95
CA ASP A 515 22.10 -8.18 2.65
C ASP A 515 21.42 -6.84 2.92
N GLY A 516 21.90 -6.12 3.94
CA GLY A 516 21.44 -4.75 4.17
C GLY A 516 22.16 -3.81 3.21
N GLN A 517 21.42 -2.96 2.51
CA GLN A 517 21.98 -1.98 1.58
C GLN A 517 21.33 -0.61 1.71
N MET A 518 22.05 0.40 1.21
CA MET A 518 21.53 1.72 0.94
C MET A 518 21.84 2.13 -0.50
N ILE A 519 20.84 2.56 -1.26
CA ILE A 519 20.98 3.03 -2.64
C ILE A 519 20.78 4.55 -2.71
N PHE A 520 21.46 5.20 -3.65
CA PHE A 520 21.56 6.66 -3.75
C PHE A 520 21.04 7.14 -5.10
N TYR A 521 20.08 8.06 -5.08
CA TYR A 521 19.50 8.74 -6.24
C TYR A 521 19.94 10.20 -6.30
N ASP A 522 20.14 10.70 -7.52
CA ASP A 522 20.56 12.09 -7.76
C ASP A 522 19.35 13.04 -7.66
N PRO A 523 19.37 14.02 -6.75
CA PRO A 523 18.37 15.08 -6.71
C PRO A 523 18.18 15.86 -8.01
N ASN A 524 19.19 15.91 -8.87
CA ASN A 524 19.08 16.58 -10.18
C ASN A 524 18.23 15.78 -11.16
N ASP A 525 18.25 14.44 -11.08
CA ASP A 525 17.39 13.58 -11.90
C ASP A 525 15.93 13.78 -11.48
N LEU A 526 15.66 13.82 -10.16
CA LEU A 526 14.32 14.15 -9.64
C LEU A 526 13.88 15.56 -10.06
N ALA A 527 14.82 16.52 -10.14
CA ALA A 527 14.52 17.87 -10.59
C ALA A 527 14.21 17.90 -12.09
N ALA A 528 14.89 17.08 -12.89
CA ALA A 528 14.57 16.90 -14.31
C ALA A 528 13.18 16.28 -14.49
N VAL A 529 12.80 15.31 -13.65
CA VAL A 529 11.43 14.77 -13.63
C VAL A 529 10.40 15.85 -13.32
N ALA A 530 10.62 16.65 -12.26
CA ALA A 530 9.73 17.73 -11.89
C ALA A 530 9.55 18.80 -12.99
N ARG A 531 10.57 19.00 -13.85
CA ARG A 531 10.53 19.89 -15.01
C ARG A 531 9.97 19.25 -16.30
N GLY A 532 9.66 17.95 -16.28
CA GLY A 532 9.23 17.20 -17.46
C GLY A 532 10.34 16.97 -18.49
N GLU A 533 11.60 17.03 -18.07
CA GLU A 533 12.79 16.76 -18.89
C GLU A 533 13.20 15.28 -18.83
N MET A 534 12.70 14.55 -17.83
CA MET A 534 12.95 13.14 -17.57
C MET A 534 11.62 12.50 -17.13
N GLU A 535 11.38 11.26 -17.51
CA GLU A 535 10.20 10.52 -17.08
C GLU A 535 10.39 9.94 -15.66
N PRO A 536 9.33 9.75 -14.84
CA PRO A 536 9.47 9.31 -13.46
C PRO A 536 10.14 7.94 -13.23
N TRP A 537 10.28 7.10 -14.26
CA TRP A 537 10.96 5.81 -14.18
C TRP A 537 12.41 5.83 -14.69
N GLU A 538 12.88 6.96 -15.21
CA GLU A 538 14.22 7.11 -15.76
C GLU A 538 15.32 7.38 -14.71
N PRO A 539 15.09 8.06 -13.57
CA PRO A 539 16.11 8.15 -12.54
C PRO A 539 16.57 6.75 -12.12
N GLN A 540 17.87 6.58 -11.89
CA GLN A 540 18.45 5.30 -11.45
C GLN A 540 19.39 5.53 -10.27
N PRO A 541 19.57 4.53 -9.39
CA PRO A 541 20.52 4.68 -8.30
C PRO A 541 21.95 4.77 -8.87
N TYR A 542 22.68 5.84 -8.52
CA TYR A 542 24.04 6.06 -9.00
C TYR A 542 25.11 5.43 -8.10
N ALA A 543 24.75 5.06 -6.87
CA ALA A 543 25.66 4.40 -5.93
C ALA A 543 24.90 3.47 -4.97
N THR A 544 25.64 2.50 -4.42
CA THR A 544 25.15 1.55 -3.43
C THR A 544 26.17 1.40 -2.31
N MET A 545 25.70 1.47 -1.06
CA MET A 545 26.49 1.21 0.14
C MET A 545 26.06 -0.12 0.75
N ASP A 546 27.02 -1.03 0.96
CA ASP A 546 26.80 -2.24 1.75
C ASP A 546 26.77 -1.88 3.23
N LEU A 547 25.64 -2.17 3.88
CA LEU A 547 25.46 -1.92 5.31
C LEU A 547 25.92 -3.12 6.16
N THR A 548 26.07 -4.30 5.57
CA THR A 548 26.37 -5.56 6.27
C THR A 548 27.56 -5.48 7.23
N PRO A 549 28.68 -4.79 6.93
CA PRO A 549 29.79 -4.65 7.87
C PRO A 549 29.45 -3.89 9.17
N TYR A 550 28.37 -3.11 9.17
CA TYR A 550 27.95 -2.29 10.31
C TYR A 550 26.92 -2.99 11.21
N LEU A 551 26.14 -3.89 10.65
CA LEU A 551 25.04 -4.61 11.32
C LEU A 551 25.56 -5.62 12.36
N TYR A 552 24.76 -5.88 13.40
CA TYR A 552 25.06 -6.73 14.55
C TYR A 552 24.48 -8.13 14.40
N ARG A 553 23.31 -8.23 13.79
CA ARG A 553 22.59 -9.47 13.53
C ARG A 553 23.06 -10.06 12.21
N ARG A 554 23.48 -11.33 12.24
CA ARG A 554 23.55 -12.20 11.06
C ARG A 554 23.34 -13.66 11.47
N SER A 555 22.13 -14.17 11.28
CA SER A 555 21.82 -15.57 11.61
C SER A 555 22.01 -16.52 10.42
N SER A 556 21.81 -16.04 9.20
CA SER A 556 21.94 -16.83 7.97
C SER A 556 22.26 -15.96 6.75
N ALA A 557 22.58 -16.60 5.62
CA ALA A 557 22.77 -15.89 4.35
C ALA A 557 21.46 -15.26 3.83
N GLN A 558 20.31 -15.88 4.13
CA GLN A 558 18.98 -15.56 3.59
C GLN A 558 18.13 -14.74 4.58
N GLU A 559 18.77 -14.02 5.49
CA GLU A 559 18.05 -13.31 6.55
C GLU A 559 17.25 -12.11 6.00
N MET A 560 15.92 -12.24 5.99
CA MET A 560 14.98 -11.16 5.67
C MET A 560 14.98 -10.08 6.76
N PHE A 561 14.46 -8.90 6.41
CA PHE A 561 14.29 -7.75 7.31
C PHE A 561 15.59 -7.42 8.04
N ARG A 562 16.57 -6.92 7.27
CA ARG A 562 17.90 -6.54 7.76
C ARG A 562 17.87 -5.17 8.44
N VAL A 563 17.24 -4.20 7.78
CA VAL A 563 17.20 -2.80 8.20
C VAL A 563 15.79 -2.23 7.95
N GLY A 564 15.43 -1.23 8.75
CA GLY A 564 14.13 -0.55 8.72
C GLY A 564 14.25 0.93 8.35
N ALA A 565 13.44 1.76 9.00
CA ALA A 565 13.35 3.18 8.73
C ALA A 565 14.67 3.93 8.97
N ILE A 566 14.78 5.08 8.29
CA ILE A 566 15.88 6.03 8.45
C ILE A 566 15.34 7.43 8.73
N ALA A 567 16.12 8.24 9.42
CA ALA A 567 15.81 9.64 9.70
C ALA A 567 17.08 10.48 9.59
N PHE A 568 16.94 11.74 9.19
CA PHE A 568 18.09 12.63 8.97
C PHE A 568 18.00 13.91 9.78
N ASP A 569 18.97 14.12 10.65
CA ASP A 569 19.25 15.42 11.25
C ASP A 569 20.01 16.25 10.22
N ARG A 570 19.28 17.09 9.49
CA ARG A 570 19.85 17.99 8.48
C ARG A 570 20.77 19.05 9.09
N THR A 571 20.48 19.49 10.31
CA THR A 571 21.22 20.57 10.99
C THR A 571 22.64 20.13 11.35
N HIS A 572 22.78 18.93 11.89
CA HIS A 572 24.07 18.39 12.30
C HIS A 572 24.60 17.32 11.36
N GLY A 573 23.86 16.96 10.30
CA GLY A 573 24.21 15.97 9.29
C GLY A 573 24.36 14.55 9.85
N PHE A 574 23.47 14.12 10.74
CA PHE A 574 23.44 12.74 11.24
C PHE A 574 22.32 11.95 10.57
N LEU A 575 22.66 10.75 10.10
CA LEU A 575 21.73 9.77 9.58
C LEU A 575 21.54 8.67 10.61
N TYR A 576 20.29 8.41 10.97
CA TYR A 576 19.86 7.34 11.87
C TYR A 576 19.21 6.22 11.06
N LEU A 577 19.45 4.97 11.42
CA LEU A 577 18.89 3.80 10.74
C LEU A 577 18.57 2.69 11.74
N PHE A 578 17.40 2.08 11.61
CA PHE A 578 17.07 0.89 12.38
C PHE A 578 17.69 -0.38 11.78
N GLU A 579 18.35 -1.19 12.61
CA GLU A 579 18.61 -2.60 12.35
C GLU A 579 17.63 -3.44 13.17
N THR A 580 16.84 -4.27 12.51
CA THR A 580 15.72 -5.02 13.10
C THR A 580 16.18 -6.31 13.81
N LEU A 581 15.66 -6.54 15.02
CA LEU A 581 15.95 -7.71 15.87
C LEU A 581 17.44 -7.89 16.22
N ALA A 582 18.16 -6.77 16.42
CA ALA A 582 19.59 -6.76 16.65
C ALA A 582 20.00 -6.77 18.13
N ASP A 583 19.05 -6.51 19.04
CA ASP A 583 19.21 -6.60 20.49
C ASP A 583 18.09 -7.49 21.08
N GLY A 584 18.12 -8.78 20.71
CA GLY A 584 17.00 -9.69 20.95
C GLY A 584 15.85 -9.37 20.00
N ASP A 585 14.66 -9.12 20.55
CA ASP A 585 13.50 -8.70 19.76
C ASP A 585 13.50 -7.19 19.47
N LEU A 586 14.46 -6.41 20.03
CA LEU A 586 14.53 -4.97 19.83
C LEU A 586 15.42 -4.59 18.64
N PRO A 587 15.08 -3.50 17.93
CA PRO A 587 16.00 -2.87 17.00
C PRO A 587 17.21 -2.20 17.68
N LEU A 588 18.29 -2.04 16.92
CA LEU A 588 19.36 -1.08 17.20
C LEU A 588 19.24 0.14 16.29
N VAL A 589 19.68 1.30 16.77
CA VAL A 589 19.80 2.50 15.93
C VAL A 589 21.26 2.74 15.58
N HIS A 590 21.59 2.68 14.31
CA HIS A 590 22.90 3.01 13.76
C HIS A 590 22.98 4.49 13.39
N VAL A 591 24.17 5.06 13.52
CA VAL A 591 24.42 6.49 13.27
C VAL A 591 25.58 6.67 12.30
N TRP A 592 25.37 7.45 11.24
CA TRP A 592 26.42 7.98 10.37
C TRP A 592 26.42 9.49 10.41
N LYS A 593 27.59 10.10 10.19
CA LYS A 593 27.75 11.52 9.92
C LYS A 593 27.97 11.72 8.43
N VAL A 594 27.17 12.57 7.80
CA VAL A 594 27.43 13.09 6.46
C VAL A 594 28.46 14.21 6.59
N ASN A 595 29.58 14.10 5.89
CA ASN A 595 30.68 15.07 5.91
C ASN A 595 30.55 16.15 4.85
#